data_AF-A0A7C1GJC4-F1
#
_entry.id   AF-A0A7C1GJC4-F1
#
_cell.length_a   1.000
_cell.length_b   1.000
_cell.length_c   1.000
_cell.angle_alpha   90.00
_cell.angle_beta   90.00
_cell.angle_gamma   90.00
#
_symmetry.space_group_name_H-M   'P 1'
#
loop_
_entity.id
_entity.type
_entity.pdbx_description
1 polymer ?
#
loop_
_entity_poly.entity_id
_entity_poly.type
_entity_poly.pdbx_seq_one_letter_code
_entity_poly.pdbx_strand_id
1 'polypeptide(L)' 'KEIAPPGIIGPFCLETIITDDLRVYTFEISARIVAGTNVGIGTSPYAYLKYGEKMWMGKRIAREIKQALKDNKLEIILC' A
#
# COMPACT_ATOMS: atom_id res chain seq x y z
N LYS A 1 0.18 -3.05 -24.77
CA LYS A 1 -0.43 -1.71 -24.58
C LYS A 1 -0.20 -1.34 -23.13
N GLU A 2 0.62 -0.33 -22.83
CA GLU A 2 0.70 0.19 -21.44
C GLU A 2 -0.63 0.87 -21.12
N ILE A 3 -1.24 0.48 -19.99
CA ILE A 3 -2.61 0.87 -19.65
C ILE A 3 -2.59 2.11 -18.73
N ALA A 4 -1.54 2.28 -17.93
CA ALA A 4 -1.38 3.42 -17.03
C ALA A 4 0.10 3.63 -16.64
N PRO A 5 0.90 4.38 -17.41
CA PRO A 5 2.20 4.89 -16.95
C PRO A 5 1.99 6.03 -15.93
N PRO A 6 2.80 6.15 -14.85
CA PRO A 6 3.93 5.30 -14.45
C PRO A 6 3.55 4.03 -13.66
N GLY A 7 2.25 3.76 -13.49
CA GLY A 7 1.71 2.65 -12.72
C GLY A 7 1.11 3.10 -11.39
N ILE A 8 1.00 2.18 -10.44
CA ILE A 8 0.47 2.46 -9.10
C ILE A 8 1.60 2.96 -8.22
N ILE A 9 1.49 4.21 -7.76
CA ILE A 9 2.39 4.82 -6.78
C ILE A 9 1.68 4.87 -5.43
N GLY A 10 2.35 4.37 -4.39
CA GLY A 10 1.79 4.34 -3.04
C GLY A 10 0.86 3.15 -2.79
N PRO A 11 -0.03 3.25 -1.78
CA PRO A 11 -0.88 2.13 -1.40
C PRO A 11 -2.04 1.91 -2.35
N PHE A 12 -2.39 0.65 -2.54
CA PHE A 12 -3.63 0.21 -3.17
C PHE A 12 -4.23 -0.95 -2.38
N CYS A 13 -5.49 -1.26 -2.64
CA CYS A 13 -6.18 -2.41 -2.07
C CYS A 13 -6.93 -3.16 -3.18
N LEU A 14 -6.84 -4.48 -3.14
CA LEU A 14 -7.72 -5.36 -3.90
C LEU A 14 -8.80 -5.85 -2.94
N GLU A 15 -10.05 -5.58 -3.28
CA GLU A 15 -11.18 -6.06 -2.50
C GLU A 15 -11.62 -7.40 -3.08
N THR A 16 -11.49 -8.45 -2.26
CA THR A 16 -11.57 -9.83 -2.72
C THR A 16 -12.53 -10.68 -1.89
N ILE A 17 -13.11 -11.69 -2.54
CA ILE A 17 -13.83 -12.79 -1.89
C ILE A 17 -12.99 -14.06 -2.06
N ILE A 18 -12.97 -14.91 -1.03
CA ILE A 18 -12.29 -16.21 -1.05
C ILE A 18 -13.37 -17.30 -1.02
N THR A 19 -13.37 -18.19 -2.00
CA THR A 19 -14.28 -19.35 -2.05
C THR A 19 -13.79 -20.50 -1.17
N ASP A 20 -14.65 -21.48 -0.95
CA ASP A 20 -14.36 -22.71 -0.21
C ASP A 20 -13.27 -23.57 -0.87
N ASP A 21 -13.14 -23.52 -2.20
CA ASP A 21 -12.04 -24.11 -2.96
C ASP A 21 -10.79 -23.22 -3.03
N LEU A 22 -10.68 -22.22 -2.14
CA LEU A 22 -9.54 -21.31 -1.97
C LEU A 22 -9.21 -20.43 -3.19
N ARG A 23 -10.20 -20.17 -4.06
CA ARG A 23 -10.03 -19.21 -5.17
C ARG A 23 -10.30 -17.80 -4.68
N VAL A 24 -9.42 -16.88 -5.07
CA VAL A 24 -9.54 -15.45 -4.76
C VAL A 24 -10.14 -14.72 -5.95
N TYR A 25 -11.27 -14.07 -5.75
CA TYR A 25 -11.94 -13.24 -6.76
C TYR A 25 -11.90 -11.78 -6.33
N THR A 26 -11.24 -10.94 -7.13
CA THR A 26 -11.23 -9.49 -6.93
C THR A 26 -12.45 -8.88 -7.60
N PHE A 27 -13.23 -8.08 -6.88
CA PHE A 27 -14.38 -7.36 -7.42
C PHE A 27 -14.15 -5.86 -7.52
N GLU A 28 -13.25 -5.30 -6.71
CA GLU A 28 -12.90 -3.87 -6.74
C GLU A 28 -11.41 -3.64 -6.53
N ILE A 29 -10.90 -2.57 -7.14
CA ILE A 29 -9.57 -2.02 -6.88
C ILE A 29 -9.68 -0.60 -6.35
N SER A 30 -9.11 -0.38 -5.16
CA SER A 30 -8.89 0.95 -4.60
C SER A 30 -7.45 1.38 -4.87
N ALA A 31 -7.22 2.27 -5.82
CA ALA A 31 -5.89 2.80 -6.17
C ALA A 31 -5.39 3.89 -5.18
N ARG A 32 -5.69 3.72 -3.89
CA ARG A 32 -5.30 4.60 -2.80
C ARG A 32 -5.39 3.86 -1.46
N ILE A 33 -5.05 4.57 -0.38
CA ILE A 33 -5.27 4.08 0.99
C ILE A 33 -6.77 3.85 1.26
N VAL A 34 -7.08 2.76 1.95
CA VAL A 34 -8.44 2.35 2.34
C VAL A 34 -8.63 2.38 3.86
N ALA A 35 -9.89 2.50 4.29
CA ALA A 35 -10.25 2.55 5.70
C ALA A 35 -9.84 1.29 6.49
N GLY A 36 -9.73 0.13 5.83
CA GLY A 36 -9.26 -1.10 6.45
C GLY A 36 -7.85 -1.00 7.07
N THR A 37 -7.03 -0.05 6.60
CA THR A 37 -5.71 0.21 7.19
C THR A 37 -5.75 0.82 8.59
N ASN A 38 -6.88 1.39 9.01
CA ASN A 38 -7.07 1.99 10.34
C ASN A 38 -7.13 0.94 11.45
N VAL A 39 -7.65 -0.25 11.16
CA VAL A 39 -7.80 -1.34 12.14
C VAL A 39 -6.43 -1.87 12.59
N GLY A 40 -5.44 -1.82 11.71
CA GLY A 40 -4.10 -2.35 11.93
C GLY A 40 -3.05 -1.31 12.35
N ILE A 41 -3.45 -0.14 12.86
CA ILE A 41 -2.50 0.93 13.21
C ILE A 41 -1.51 0.44 14.28
N GLY A 42 -0.27 0.20 13.87
CA GLY A 42 0.83 -0.24 14.75
C GLY A 42 0.74 -1.69 15.19
N THR A 43 -0.29 -2.44 14.78
CA THR A 43 -0.58 -3.82 15.19
C THR A 43 -0.63 -4.80 14.03
N SER A 44 -0.47 -4.33 12.78
CA SER A 44 -0.45 -5.22 11.62
C SER A 44 0.66 -6.27 11.76
N PRO A 45 0.33 -7.58 11.76
CA PRO A 45 1.33 -8.64 11.92
C PRO A 45 2.33 -8.64 10.76
N TYR A 46 1.85 -8.41 9.54
CA TYR A 46 2.68 -8.32 8.34
C TYR A 46 3.67 -7.15 8.42
N ALA A 47 3.22 -5.99 8.90
CA ALA A 47 4.08 -4.82 9.03
C ALA A 47 5.13 -5.03 10.13
N TYR A 48 4.76 -5.67 11.24
CA TYR A 48 5.70 -5.99 12.32
C TYR A 48 6.78 -6.96 11.86
N LEU A 49 6.43 -8.05 11.17
CA LEU A 49 7.40 -9.02 10.65
C LEU A 49 8.40 -8.39 9.68
N LYS A 50 7.96 -7.42 8.87
CA LYS A 50 8.82 -6.75 7.90
C LYS A 50 9.73 -5.68 8.51
N TYR A 51 9.21 -4.87 9.42
CA TYR A 51 9.91 -3.66 9.90
C TYR A 51 10.45 -3.79 11.33
N GLY A 52 10.01 -4.78 12.10
CA GLY A 52 10.40 -4.95 13.51
C GLY A 52 9.90 -3.84 14.45
N GLU A 53 9.02 -2.94 13.97
CA GLU A 53 8.53 -1.79 14.72
C GLU A 53 7.06 -1.51 14.43
N LYS A 54 6.44 -0.63 15.24
CA LYS A 54 5.08 -0.15 15.01
C LYS A 54 5.00 0.56 13.66
N MET A 55 4.30 -0.04 12.71
CA MET A 55 4.12 0.45 11.35
C MET A 55 2.65 0.45 10.96
N TRP A 56 2.23 1.47 10.22
CA TRP A 56 0.89 1.59 9.64
C TRP A 56 1.00 2.30 8.29
N MET A 57 -0.06 2.24 7.48
CA MET A 57 0.04 2.69 6.08
C MET A 57 0.36 4.18 5.95
N GLY A 58 -0.22 5.04 6.79
CA GLY A 58 0.13 6.46 6.85
C GLY A 58 1.62 6.71 7.16
N LYS A 59 2.18 6.02 8.16
CA LYS A 59 3.63 6.10 8.48
C LYS A 59 4.49 5.60 7.32
N ARG A 60 4.02 4.57 6.60
CA ARG A 60 4.72 4.05 5.41
C ARG A 60 4.76 5.06 4.28
N ILE A 61 3.65 5.75 3.98
CA ILE A 61 3.60 6.83 2.98
C ILE A 61 4.56 7.96 3.37
N ALA A 62 4.50 8.43 4.63
CA ALA A 62 5.37 9.50 5.10
C ALA A 62 6.87 9.13 5.01
N ARG A 63 7.22 7.86 5.25
CA ARG A 63 8.58 7.36 5.05
C ARG A 63 9.02 7.38 3.59
N GLU A 64 8.12 7.06 2.66
CA GLU A 64 8.43 7.13 1.23
C GLU A 64 8.75 8.56 0.82
N ILE A 65 7.92 9.53 1.23
CA ILE A 65 8.14 10.95 0.94
C ILE A 65 9.48 11.40 1.52
N LYS A 66 9.78 11.04 2.78
CA LYS A 66 11.06 11.39 3.42
C LYS A 66 12.26 10.78 2.69
N GLN A 67 12.15 9.56 2.19
CA GLN A 67 13.23 8.89 1.47
C GLN A 67 13.42 9.50 0.07
N ALA A 68 12.33 9.73 -0.66
CA ALA A 68 12.38 10.39 -1.98
C ALA A 68 12.97 11.81 -1.90
N LEU A 69 12.66 12.57 -0.84
CA LEU A 69 13.30 13.87 -0.59
C LEU A 69 14.82 13.74 -0.37
N LYS A 70 15.26 12.75 0.43
CA LYS A 70 16.68 12.52 0.69
C LYS A 70 17.44 12.09 -0.57
N ASP A 71 16.81 11.29 -1.41
CA ASP A 71 17.42 10.73 -2.61
C ASP A 71 17.27 11.66 -3.83
N ASN A 72 16.67 12.84 -3.65
CA ASN A 72 16.33 13.79 -4.71
C ASN A 72 15.49 13.16 -5.84
N LYS A 73 14.55 12.28 -5.47
CA LYS A 73 13.67 11.48 -6.35
C LYS A 73 12.19 11.80 -6.16
N LEU A 74 11.89 13.00 -5.65
CA LEU A 74 10.52 13.39 -5.32
C LEU A 74 9.58 13.37 -6.54
N GLU A 75 10.11 13.70 -7.71
CA GLU A 75 9.43 13.67 -9.01
C GLU A 75 8.85 12.30 -9.38
N ILE A 76 9.44 11.21 -8.87
CA ILE A 76 8.96 9.84 -9.14
C ILE A 76 7.66 9.55 -8.40
N ILE A 77 7.43 10.19 -7.24
CA ILE A 77 6.27 9.89 -6.38
C ILE A 77 5.18 10.96 -6.39
N LEU A 78 5.42 12.11 -7.02
CA LEU A 78 4.49 13.24 -7.07
C LEU A 78 3.78 13.46 -8.41
N CYS A 79 4.17 12.69 -9.44
CA CYS A 79 3.67 12.71 -10.83
C CYS A 79 2.75 13.88 -11.24
#